data_AF-H2C5H3-F1
#
_entry.id   AF-H2C5H3-F1
#
_cell.length_a   1.000
_cell.length_b   1.000
_cell.length_c   1.000
_cell.angle_alpha   90.00
_cell.angle_beta   90.00
_cell.angle_gamma   90.00
#
_symmetry.space_group_name_H-M   'P 1'
#
loop_
_entity.id
_entity.type
_entity.pdbx_description
1 polymer ?
#
loop_
_entity_poly.entity_id
_entity_poly.type
_entity_poly.pdbx_seq_one_letter_code
_entity_poly.pdbx_strand_id
1 'polypeptide(L)'
;LRVGDLPPGVYFADLTLGDRAITVKLLVREYKRDSGTHVKCLYTTDLSLSEEEIEEAWRMRWEIEELHRDVKALGLEDSSFWRRERLQGYLAIFTIMTNVVRELIGALNLRSVEAFLRFVERHLGGPPGLMKIFKLR
;
A
#
# COMPACT_ATOMS: atom_id res chain seq x y z
N LEU A 1 -28.45 -2.68 -16.45
CA LEU A 1 -27.62 -3.87 -16.20
C LEU A 1 -27.02 -3.77 -14.80
N ARG A 2 -26.85 -4.87 -14.06
CA ARG A 2 -26.03 -4.84 -12.85
C ARG A 2 -24.57 -4.93 -13.26
N VAL A 3 -23.68 -4.30 -12.50
CA VAL A 3 -22.23 -4.27 -12.79
C VAL A 3 -21.64 -5.69 -12.89
N GLY A 4 -22.17 -6.65 -12.12
CA GLY A 4 -21.75 -8.05 -12.19
C GLY A 4 -22.20 -8.83 -13.43
N ASP A 5 -23.07 -8.26 -14.26
CA ASP A 5 -23.57 -8.90 -15.50
C ASP A 5 -22.83 -8.38 -16.75
N LEU A 6 -21.87 -7.46 -16.58
CA LEU A 6 -21.12 -6.88 -17.69
C LEU A 6 -20.10 -7.89 -18.23
N PRO A 7 -19.95 -8.02 -19.56
CA PRO A 7 -18.87 -8.83 -20.12
C PRO A 7 -17.52 -8.18 -19.84
N PRO A 8 -16.41 -8.96 -19.90
CA PRO A 8 -15.07 -8.42 -19.73
C PRO A 8 -14.79 -7.26 -20.70
N GLY A 9 -14.17 -6.21 -20.19
CA GLY A 9 -13.89 -5.00 -20.96
C GLY A 9 -13.79 -3.74 -20.10
N VAL A 10 -13.57 -2.61 -20.77
CA VAL A 10 -13.48 -1.29 -20.16
C VAL A 10 -14.72 -0.47 -20.50
N TYR A 11 -15.29 0.14 -19.47
CA TYR A 11 -16.50 0.95 -19.57
C TYR A 11 -16.28 2.30 -18.89
N PHE A 12 -16.96 3.33 -19.38
CA PHE A 12 -17.17 4.56 -18.63
C PHE A 12 -18.57 4.53 -18.04
N ALA A 13 -18.67 4.74 -16.74
CA ALA A 13 -19.93 4.68 -16.01
C ALA A 13 -20.04 5.85 -15.06
N ASP A 14 -21.24 6.41 -14.92
CA ASP A 14 -21.50 7.44 -13.93
C ASP A 14 -21.99 6.80 -12.63
N LEU A 15 -21.19 6.93 -11.57
CA LEU A 15 -21.58 6.57 -10.22
C LEU A 15 -22.27 7.75 -9.56
N THR A 16 -23.52 7.59 -9.18
CA THR A 16 -24.26 8.60 -8.43
C THR A 16 -23.98 8.45 -6.94
N LEU A 17 -23.34 9.44 -6.34
CA LEU A 17 -23.09 9.54 -4.90
C LEU A 17 -23.93 10.70 -4.34
N GLY A 18 -25.13 10.38 -3.84
CA GLY A 18 -26.09 11.40 -3.42
C GLY A 18 -26.65 12.19 -4.61
N ASP A 19 -26.42 13.50 -4.63
CA ASP A 19 -26.82 14.43 -5.69
C ASP A 19 -25.75 14.62 -6.78
N ARG A 20 -24.58 14.01 -6.63
CA ARG A 20 -23.45 14.16 -7.56
C ARG A 20 -23.23 12.91 -8.39
N ALA A 21 -23.08 13.10 -9.70
CA ALA A 21 -22.60 12.06 -10.60
C ALA A 21 -21.07 12.17 -10.74
N ILE A 22 -20.37 11.06 -10.56
CA ILE A 22 -18.93 10.94 -10.76
C ILE A 22 -18.70 9.92 -11.85
N THR A 23 -18.12 10.34 -12.97
CA THR A 23 -17.69 9.43 -14.02
C THR A 23 -16.50 8.62 -13.55
N VAL A 24 -16.58 7.31 -13.71
CA VAL A 24 -15.49 6.37 -13.42
C VAL A 24 -15.17 5.55 -14.65
N LYS A 25 -13.90 5.16 -14.75
CA LYS A 25 -13.46 4.11 -15.66
C LYS A 25 -13.58 2.78 -14.92
N LEU A 26 -14.39 1.87 -15.44
CA LEU A 26 -14.69 0.56 -14.90
C LEU A 26 -14.00 -0.50 -15.76
N LEU A 27 -13.13 -1.30 -15.15
CA LEU A 27 -12.47 -2.45 -15.75
C LEU A 27 -13.13 -3.73 -15.24
N VAL A 28 -13.70 -4.52 -16.14
CA VAL A 28 -14.29 -5.83 -15.85
C VAL A 28 -13.35 -6.90 -16.41
N ARG A 29 -12.83 -7.77 -15.54
CA ARG A 29 -11.93 -8.86 -15.93
C ARG A 29 -12.35 -10.19 -15.34
N GLU A 30 -12.14 -11.24 -16.13
CA GLU A 30 -12.22 -12.62 -15.66
C GLU A 30 -10.89 -13.09 -15.09
N TYR A 31 -10.95 -13.69 -13.92
CA TYR A 31 -9.82 -14.35 -13.27
C TYR A 31 -10.17 -15.81 -13.01
N LYS A 32 -9.25 -16.71 -13.37
CA LYS A 32 -9.36 -18.11 -12.99
C LYS A 32 -8.87 -18.30 -11.57
N ARG A 33 -9.67 -18.96 -10.74
CA ARG A 33 -9.28 -19.50 -9.43
C ARG A 33 -9.54 -21.00 -9.41
N ASP A 34 -8.99 -21.67 -8.41
CA ASP A 34 -9.23 -23.11 -8.17
C ASP A 34 -10.73 -23.44 -8.04
N SER A 35 -11.55 -22.46 -7.62
CA SER A 35 -13.00 -22.56 -7.51
C SER A 35 -13.79 -22.16 -8.77
N GLY A 36 -13.12 -21.90 -9.90
CA GLY A 36 -13.74 -21.51 -11.18
C GLY A 36 -13.44 -20.08 -11.64
N THR A 37 -14.09 -19.66 -12.72
CA THR A 37 -13.95 -18.29 -13.28
C THR A 37 -14.72 -17.27 -12.43
N HIS A 38 -14.02 -16.23 -12.00
CA HIS A 38 -14.59 -15.12 -11.22
C HIS A 38 -14.45 -13.83 -12.02
N VAL A 39 -15.52 -13.06 -12.10
CA VAL A 39 -15.48 -11.70 -12.66
C VAL A 39 -15.15 -10.73 -11.55
N LYS A 40 -14.09 -9.94 -11.73
CA LYS A 40 -13.78 -8.79 -10.87
C LYS A 40 -14.07 -7.50 -11.62
N CYS A 41 -14.63 -6.55 -10.89
CA CYS A 41 -14.90 -5.20 -11.36
C CYS A 41 -14.01 -4.24 -10.57
N LEU A 42 -13.06 -3.61 -11.25
CA LEU A 42 -12.18 -2.58 -10.72
C LEU A 42 -12.65 -1.23 -11.26
N TYR A 43 -12.61 -0.17 -10.46
CA TYR A 43 -12.97 1.16 -10.95
C TYR A 43 -11.99 2.22 -10.45
N THR A 44 -11.83 3.27 -11.24
CA THR A 44 -11.03 4.44 -10.91
C THR A 44 -11.73 5.72 -11.34
N THR A 45 -11.55 6.79 -10.57
CA THR A 45 -11.96 8.15 -10.93
C THR A 45 -10.94 8.83 -11.85
N ASP A 46 -9.71 8.31 -11.92
CA ASP A 46 -8.70 8.79 -12.86
C ASP A 46 -8.86 8.07 -14.20
N LEU A 47 -9.50 8.77 -15.14
CA LEU A 47 -9.84 8.23 -16.46
C LEU A 47 -8.62 8.01 -17.36
N SER A 48 -7.46 8.58 -17.00
CA SER A 48 -6.24 8.50 -17.80
C SER A 48 -5.45 7.20 -17.59
N LEU A 49 -5.67 6.51 -16.46
CA LEU A 49 -4.95 5.29 -16.12
C LEU A 49 -5.23 4.17 -17.13
N SER A 50 -4.18 3.46 -17.53
CA SER A 50 -4.24 2.21 -18.29
C SER A 50 -4.86 1.08 -17.48
N GLU A 51 -5.20 -0.03 -18.14
CA GLU A 51 -5.76 -1.20 -17.46
C GLU A 51 -4.73 -1.81 -16.51
N GLU A 52 -3.47 -1.87 -16.94
CA GLU A 52 -2.35 -2.40 -16.17
C GLU A 52 -2.10 -1.57 -14.90
N GLU A 53 -2.14 -0.24 -14.98
CA GLU A 53 -1.99 0.65 -13.83
C GLU A 53 -3.15 0.49 -12.82
N ILE A 54 -4.38 0.28 -13.31
CA ILE A 54 -5.55 0.00 -12.46
C ILE A 54 -5.38 -1.34 -11.73
N GLU A 55 -4.92 -2.38 -12.43
CA GLU A 55 -4.66 -3.69 -11.84
C GLU A 55 -3.53 -3.64 -10.80
N GLU A 56 -2.44 -2.94 -11.10
CA GLU A 56 -1.30 -2.78 -10.19
C GLU A 56 -1.70 -2.01 -8.93
N ALA A 57 -2.42 -0.89 -9.07
CA ALA A 57 -2.94 -0.15 -7.93
C ALA A 57 -3.84 -1.01 -7.04
N TRP A 58 -4.68 -1.85 -7.65
CA TRP A 58 -5.53 -2.78 -6.91
C TRP A 58 -4.72 -3.89 -6.22
N ARG A 59 -3.70 -4.44 -6.87
CA ARG A 59 -2.78 -5.43 -6.28
C ARG A 59 -2.06 -4.84 -5.06
N MET A 60 -1.49 -3.64 -5.21
CA MET A 60 -0.82 -2.92 -4.13
C MET A 60 -1.77 -2.67 -2.95
N ARG A 61 -3.03 -2.28 -3.21
CA ARG A 61 -4.03 -2.13 -2.17
C ARG A 61 -4.26 -3.44 -1.39
N TRP A 62 -4.32 -4.57 -2.09
CA TRP A 62 -4.50 -5.87 -1.43
C TRP A 62 -3.29 -6.26 -0.58
N GLU A 63 -2.07 -6.01 -1.06
CA GLU A 63 -0.83 -6.21 -0.29
C GLU A 63 -0.81 -5.34 0.98
N ILE A 64 -1.30 -4.10 0.91
CA ILE A 64 -1.44 -3.22 2.07
C ILE A 64 -2.49 -3.78 3.06
N GLU A 65 -3.63 -4.27 2.56
CA GLU A 65 -4.66 -4.91 3.40
C GLU A 65 -4.13 -6.18 4.08
N GLU A 66 -3.29 -6.96 3.40
CA GLU A 66 -2.59 -8.12 3.96
C GLU A 66 -1.59 -7.73 5.03
N LEU A 67 -0.75 -6.72 4.76
CA LEU A 67 0.16 -6.15 5.77
C LEU A 67 -0.60 -5.68 7.01
N HIS A 68 -1.73 -4.98 6.83
CA HIS A 68 -2.58 -4.57 7.96
C HIS A 68 -3.11 -5.78 8.75
N ARG A 69 -3.49 -6.87 8.08
CA ARG A 69 -3.90 -8.11 8.79
C ARG A 69 -2.75 -8.71 9.58
N ASP A 70 -1.54 -8.74 9.02
CA ASP A 70 -0.36 -9.27 9.69
C ASP A 70 0.02 -8.44 10.92
N VAL A 71 -0.01 -7.11 10.80
CA VAL A 71 0.21 -6.17 11.91
C VAL A 71 -0.78 -6.45 13.05
N LYS A 72 -2.05 -6.68 12.74
CA LYS A 72 -3.08 -7.04 13.73
C LYS A 72 -2.85 -8.42 14.34
N ALA A 73 -2.50 -9.42 13.53
CA ALA A 73 -2.20 -10.77 14.00
C ALA A 73 -1.00 -10.79 14.96
N LEU A 74 -0.02 -9.91 14.72
CA LEU A 74 1.12 -9.66 15.60
C LEU A 74 0.78 -8.76 16.81
N GLY A 75 -0.46 -8.30 16.92
CA GLY A 75 -0.96 -7.48 18.02
C GLY A 75 -0.38 -6.06 18.06
N LEU A 76 0.16 -5.56 16.96
CA LEU A 76 0.87 -4.28 16.91
C LEU A 76 -0.04 -3.06 16.71
N GLU A 77 -1.35 -3.26 16.82
CA GLU A 77 -2.37 -2.20 16.71
C GLU A 77 -2.45 -1.28 17.94
N ASP A 78 -1.93 -1.72 19.10
CA ASP A 78 -1.89 -0.93 20.36
C ASP A 78 -0.46 -0.74 20.88
N SER A 79 -0.24 0.33 21.65
CA SER A 79 1.07 0.75 22.17
C SER A 79 1.62 -0.02 23.38
N SER A 80 1.02 -1.16 23.79
CA SER A 80 1.43 -1.89 25.01
C SER A 80 2.02 -3.28 24.72
N PHE A 81 3.24 -3.53 25.20
CA PHE A 81 4.11 -4.67 24.83
C PHE A 81 3.95 -5.94 25.69
N TRP A 82 2.88 -6.10 26.45
CA TRP A 82 2.75 -7.13 27.49
C TRP A 82 2.42 -8.56 27.01
N ARG A 83 2.34 -8.81 25.69
CA ARG A 83 2.01 -10.14 25.11
C ARG A 83 3.17 -10.69 24.26
N ARG A 84 3.38 -12.02 24.29
CA ARG A 84 4.49 -12.70 23.58
C ARG A 84 4.43 -12.51 22.07
N GLU A 85 3.22 -12.54 21.51
CA GLU A 85 2.94 -12.32 20.10
C GLU A 85 3.34 -10.89 19.68
N ARG A 86 3.11 -9.91 20.56
CA ARG A 86 3.53 -8.51 20.35
C ARG A 86 5.03 -8.33 20.40
N LEU A 87 5.73 -9.05 21.29
CA LEU A 87 7.19 -9.05 21.32
C LEU A 87 7.76 -9.61 20.02
N GLN A 88 7.18 -10.69 19.49
CA GLN A 88 7.58 -11.25 18.18
C GLN A 88 7.34 -10.25 17.04
N GLY A 89 6.17 -9.59 17.02
CA GLY A 89 5.87 -8.54 16.07
C GLY A 89 6.85 -7.37 16.13
N TYR A 90 7.16 -6.89 17.34
CA TYR A 90 8.14 -5.83 17.56
C TYR A 90 9.53 -6.23 17.05
N LEU A 91 9.98 -7.45 17.36
CA LEU A 91 11.27 -7.96 16.88
C LEU A 91 11.30 -8.09 15.36
N ALA A 92 10.19 -8.50 14.72
CA ALA A 92 10.08 -8.55 13.27
C ALA A 92 10.20 -7.15 12.64
N ILE A 93 9.42 -6.18 13.11
CA ILE A 93 9.52 -4.78 12.64
C ILE A 93 10.91 -4.21 12.90
N PHE A 94 11.46 -4.42 14.10
CA PHE A 94 12.78 -3.94 14.47
C PHE A 94 13.86 -4.51 13.54
N THR A 95 13.76 -5.80 13.20
CA THR A 95 14.67 -6.47 12.26
C THR A 95 14.55 -5.88 10.86
N ILE A 96 13.33 -5.71 10.34
CA ILE A 96 13.08 -5.09 9.04
C ILE A 96 13.65 -3.67 9.01
N MET A 97 13.30 -2.83 9.98
CA MET A 97 13.78 -1.44 10.06
C MET A 97 15.30 -1.36 10.19
N THR A 98 15.92 -2.27 10.95
CA THR A 98 17.38 -2.34 11.08
C THR A 98 18.04 -2.70 9.75
N ASN A 99 17.47 -3.65 9.00
CA ASN A 99 17.97 -4.03 7.69
C ASN A 99 17.82 -2.89 6.67
N VAL A 100 16.66 -2.23 6.63
CA VAL A 100 16.44 -1.05 5.77
C VAL A 100 17.44 0.06 6.08
N VAL A 101 17.65 0.40 7.35
CA VAL A 101 18.64 1.43 7.74
C VAL A 101 20.05 1.02 7.33
N ARG A 102 20.42 -0.26 7.47
CA ARG A 102 21.72 -0.77 7.04
C ARG A 102 21.89 -0.66 5.52
N GLU A 103 20.89 -1.04 4.74
CA GLU A 103 20.92 -0.91 3.28
C GLU A 103 21.04 0.55 2.85
N LEU A 104 20.29 1.47 3.48
CA LEU A 104 20.39 2.91 3.22
C LEU A 104 21.78 3.47 3.54
N ILE A 105 22.40 3.04 4.65
CA ILE A 105 23.78 3.42 5.00
C ILE A 105 24.75 2.98 3.88
N GLY A 106 24.61 1.75 3.39
CA GLY A 106 25.41 1.23 2.28
C GLY A 106 25.18 2.00 0.98
N ALA A 107 23.91 2.23 0.61
CA ALA A 107 23.52 2.93 -0.61
C ALA A 107 24.00 4.40 -0.63
N LEU A 108 24.02 5.05 0.53
CA LEU A 108 24.52 6.42 0.69
C LEU A 108 26.04 6.48 0.92
N ASN A 109 26.74 5.34 0.88
CA ASN A 109 28.16 5.21 1.15
C ASN A 109 28.59 5.84 2.50
N LEU A 110 27.74 5.67 3.51
CA LEU A 110 27.96 6.16 4.86
C LEU A 110 28.65 5.08 5.70
N ARG A 111 29.45 5.50 6.67
CA ARG A 111 30.26 4.59 7.49
C ARG A 111 29.59 4.18 8.81
N SER A 112 28.48 4.80 9.17
CA SER A 112 27.81 4.56 10.46
C SER A 112 26.36 5.07 10.48
N VAL A 113 25.61 4.59 11.48
CA VAL A 113 24.27 5.11 11.80
C VAL A 113 24.34 6.59 12.19
N GLU A 114 25.40 7.02 12.89
CA GLU A 114 25.59 8.43 13.23
C GLU A 114 25.74 9.31 11.99
N ALA A 115 26.50 8.84 10.99
CA ALA A 115 26.64 9.55 9.71
C ALA A 115 25.30 9.65 8.99
N PHE A 116 24.47 8.60 9.06
CA PHE A 116 23.11 8.61 8.52
C PHE A 116 22.20 9.62 9.24
N LEU A 117 22.21 9.66 10.58
CA LEU A 117 21.41 10.65 11.33
C LEU A 117 21.83 12.08 11.01
N ARG A 118 23.15 12.35 10.90
CA ARG A 118 23.66 13.67 10.47
C ARG A 118 23.25 14.00 9.03
N PHE A 119 23.19 13.00 8.14
CA PHE A 119 22.70 13.18 6.79
C PHE A 119 21.22 13.57 6.77
N VAL A 120 20.37 12.86 7.52
CA VAL A 120 18.94 13.16 7.66
C VAL A 120 18.73 14.57 8.22
N GLU A 121 19.49 14.95 9.25
CA GLU A 121 19.39 16.29 9.83
C GLU A 121 19.72 17.38 8.81
N ARG A 122 20.86 17.25 8.12
CA ARG A 122 21.37 18.28 7.19
C ARG A 122 20.57 18.39 5.90
N HIS A 123 20.15 17.26 5.34
CA HIS A 123 19.59 17.23 3.98
C HIS A 123 18.07 17.08 3.97
N LEU A 124 17.50 16.45 4.99
CA LEU A 124 16.07 16.21 5.05
C LEU A 124 15.37 17.15 6.03
N GLY A 125 16.09 17.78 6.96
CA GLY A 125 15.49 18.60 8.03
C GLY A 125 15.07 17.77 9.23
N GLY A 126 15.87 16.73 9.52
CA GLY A 126 15.68 15.86 10.67
C GLY A 126 14.50 14.89 10.53
N PRO A 127 14.09 14.26 11.63
CA PRO A 127 12.96 13.33 11.65
C PRO A 127 11.66 13.90 11.04
N PRO A 128 11.26 15.18 11.27
CA PRO A 128 10.07 15.75 10.64
C PRO A 128 10.16 15.81 9.12
N GLY A 129 11.35 16.07 8.59
CA GLY A 129 11.61 16.11 7.16
C GLY A 129 11.60 14.74 6.51
N LEU A 130 12.19 13.75 7.16
CA LEU A 130 12.10 12.34 6.78
C LEU A 130 10.63 11.88 6.72
N MET A 131 9.84 12.21 7.75
CA MET A 131 8.41 11.88 7.78
C MET A 131 7.62 12.51 6.63
N LYS A 132 8.00 13.70 6.15
CA LYS A 132 7.36 14.35 5.00
C LYS A 132 7.62 13.61 3.68
N ILE A 133 8.76 12.94 3.54
CA ILE A 133 9.07 12.12 2.36
C ILE A 133 8.17 10.89 2.32
N PHE A 134 7.96 10.22 3.46
CA PHE A 134 7.09 9.05 3.54
C PHE A 134 5.60 9.38 3.51
N LYS A 135 5.21 10.60 3.87
CA LYS A 135 3.86 11.14 3.62
C LYS A 135 3.69 11.60 2.17
N LEU A 136 4.17 10.80 1.20
CA LEU A 136 4.14 11.10 -0.24
C LEU A 136 2.84 11.84 -0.61
N ARG A 137 3.03 12.95 -1.34
CA ARG A 137 2.01 13.90 -1.82
C ARG A 137 0.82 13.24 -2.49
#